data_AF-A0A940V1W5-F1
#
_entry.id   AF-A0A940V1W5-F1
#
_cell.length_a   1.000
_cell.length_b   1.000
_cell.length_c   1.000
_cell.angle_alpha   90.00
_cell.angle_beta   90.00
_cell.angle_gamma   90.00
#
_symmetry.space_group_name_H-M   'P 1'
#
loop_
_entity.id
_entity.type
_entity.pdbx_description
1 polymer ?
#
loop_
_entity_poly.entity_id
_entity_poly.type
_entity_poly.pdbx_seq_one_letter_code
_entity_poly.pdbx_strand_id
1 'polypeptide(L)'
;MDLYDLYKIIIEKLFTRKNPRYRESMKKGEGIIIHETTDGEIILENTPLQKEVMIMNQHNILINIKPGDINFERVDKLENPENAYRFVVRYGFNIELFMNGVALVWWTLYPDGRYFEDEDGFGGEDCNETTIYAYIDTLGNVVIPFRDMTSDEIKQFRIEAERKVSNQVLRNT
;
A
#
# COMPACT_ATOMS: atom_id res chain seq x y z
N MET A 1 -1.49 41.24 -18.02
CA MET A 1 -1.61 39.78 -17.93
C MET A 1 -1.19 39.23 -19.27
N ASP A 2 -0.03 38.59 -19.31
CA ASP A 2 0.54 38.06 -20.55
C ASP A 2 0.11 36.60 -20.80
N LEU A 3 0.56 36.03 -21.91
CA LEU A 3 0.22 34.66 -22.31
C LEU A 3 0.76 33.63 -21.29
N TYR A 4 1.87 33.92 -20.61
CA TYR A 4 2.49 33.05 -19.63
C TYR A 4 1.70 33.06 -18.31
N ASP A 5 1.26 34.24 -17.87
CA ASP A 5 0.33 34.39 -16.73
C ASP A 5 -0.97 33.63 -16.98
N LEU A 6 -1.54 33.75 -18.18
CA LEU A 6 -2.76 33.04 -18.57
C LEU A 6 -2.56 31.52 -18.57
N TYR A 7 -1.42 31.04 -19.11
CA TYR A 7 -1.08 29.62 -19.12
C TYR A 7 -0.91 29.08 -17.69
N LYS A 8 -0.23 29.82 -16.82
CA LYS A 8 -0.04 29.46 -15.42
C LYS A 8 -1.36 29.40 -14.65
N ILE A 9 -2.26 30.37 -14.88
CA ILE A 9 -3.61 30.38 -14.28
C ILE A 9 -4.45 29.20 -14.77
N ILE A 10 -4.39 28.87 -16.07
CA ILE A 10 -5.13 27.73 -16.64
C ILE A 10 -4.59 26.41 -16.07
N ILE A 11 -3.27 26.25 -16.03
CA ILE A 11 -2.59 25.11 -15.42
C ILE A 11 -3.00 25.00 -13.95
N GLU A 12 -2.85 26.06 -13.15
CA GLU A 12 -3.27 26.07 -11.75
C GLU A 12 -4.76 25.73 -11.58
N LYS A 13 -5.66 26.26 -12.44
CA LYS A 13 -7.10 25.93 -12.40
C LYS A 13 -7.42 24.49 -12.80
N LEU A 14 -6.66 23.92 -13.74
CA LEU A 14 -6.81 22.52 -14.15
C LEU A 14 -6.27 21.57 -13.07
N PHE A 15 -5.16 21.92 -12.41
CA PHE A 15 -4.56 21.13 -11.34
C PHE A 15 -5.23 21.34 -9.97
N THR A 16 -5.97 22.42 -9.75
CA THR A 16 -6.74 22.67 -8.51
C THR A 16 -8.14 22.08 -8.55
N ARG A 17 -8.64 21.64 -9.71
CA ARG A 17 -9.84 20.79 -9.74
C ARG A 17 -9.48 19.45 -9.15
N LYS A 18 -9.79 19.26 -7.86
CA LYS A 18 -9.86 17.92 -7.25
C LYS A 18 -10.69 17.05 -8.18
N ASN A 19 -10.09 15.99 -8.71
CA ASN A 19 -10.85 14.97 -9.43
C ASN A 19 -11.91 14.44 -8.45
N PRO A 20 -13.21 14.59 -8.74
CA PRO A 20 -14.26 14.23 -7.79
C PRO A 20 -14.27 12.75 -7.44
N ARG A 21 -13.58 11.91 -8.23
CA ARG A 21 -13.36 10.49 -7.95
C ARG A 21 -12.54 10.26 -6.68
N TYR A 22 -11.57 11.13 -6.38
CA TYR A 22 -10.60 10.91 -5.32
C TYR A 22 -10.99 11.68 -4.06
N ARG A 23 -11.24 10.93 -2.99
CA ARG A 23 -11.40 11.49 -1.64
C ARG A 23 -10.09 12.10 -1.18
N GLU A 24 -9.01 11.35 -1.36
CA GLU A 24 -7.66 11.74 -1.01
C GLU A 24 -6.64 11.27 -2.05
N SER A 25 -5.57 12.05 -2.22
CA SER A 25 -4.43 11.70 -3.07
C SER A 25 -3.15 12.04 -2.33
N MET A 26 -2.31 11.04 -2.08
CA MET A 26 -1.06 11.17 -1.33
C MET A 26 0.13 10.95 -2.26
N LYS A 27 1.02 11.93 -2.35
CA LYS A 27 2.31 11.75 -3.03
C LYS A 27 3.19 10.85 -2.17
N LYS A 28 3.64 9.72 -2.71
CA LYS A 28 4.45 8.72 -2.01
C LYS A 28 5.91 8.66 -2.49
N GLY A 29 6.39 9.64 -3.25
CA GLY A 29 7.77 9.69 -3.75
C GLY A 29 7.93 9.06 -5.14
N GLU A 30 9.03 9.37 -5.82
CA GLU A 30 9.39 8.83 -7.15
C GLU A 30 8.31 8.98 -8.25
N GLY A 31 7.44 9.99 -8.11
CA GLY A 31 6.32 10.20 -9.03
C GLY A 31 5.12 9.27 -8.78
N ILE A 32 5.10 8.56 -7.66
CA ILE A 32 3.98 7.74 -7.22
C ILE A 32 2.98 8.55 -6.42
N ILE A 33 1.70 8.35 -6.75
CA ILE A 33 0.57 8.90 -6.02
C ILE A 33 -0.35 7.74 -5.63
N ILE A 34 -0.77 7.70 -4.38
CA ILE A 34 -1.82 6.79 -3.92
C ILE A 34 -3.11 7.57 -3.82
N HIS A 35 -4.11 7.16 -4.58
CA HIS A 35 -5.45 7.70 -4.52
C HIS A 35 -6.33 6.80 -3.67
N GLU A 36 -7.08 7.41 -2.77
CA GLU A 36 -8.25 6.79 -2.17
C GLU A 36 -9.50 7.38 -2.81
N THR A 37 -10.34 6.53 -3.39
CA THR A 37 -11.57 6.98 -4.04
C THR A 37 -12.66 7.24 -3.01
N THR A 38 -13.72 7.94 -3.42
CA THR A 38 -14.90 8.14 -2.56
C THR A 38 -15.58 6.83 -2.18
N ASP A 39 -15.41 5.79 -3.00
CA ASP A 39 -15.99 4.46 -2.80
C ASP A 39 -15.05 3.53 -2.01
N GLY A 40 -13.90 4.02 -1.54
CA GLY A 40 -12.94 3.27 -0.73
C GLY A 40 -11.94 2.42 -1.51
N GLU A 41 -11.83 2.60 -2.84
CA GLU A 41 -10.79 1.94 -3.62
C GLU A 41 -9.42 2.59 -3.34
N ILE A 42 -8.34 1.79 -3.37
CA ILE A 42 -6.97 2.29 -3.36
C ILE A 42 -6.34 2.06 -4.73
N ILE A 43 -5.89 3.14 -5.35
CA ILE A 43 -5.25 3.13 -6.68
C ILE A 43 -3.84 3.71 -6.55
N LEU A 44 -2.87 2.97 -7.08
CA LEU A 44 -1.50 3.44 -7.26
C LEU A 44 -1.35 4.02 -8.66
N GLU A 45 -1.05 5.31 -8.75
CA GLU A 45 -0.67 5.99 -9.99
C GLU A 45 0.86 6.15 -10.03
N ASN A 46 1.47 5.63 -11.10
CA ASN A 46 2.85 5.89 -11.48
C ASN A 46 2.86 6.93 -12.59
N THR A 47 3.10 8.19 -12.22
CA THR A 47 3.00 9.31 -13.17
C THR A 47 4.09 9.29 -14.25
N PRO A 48 5.38 8.94 -13.98
CA PRO A 48 6.39 8.85 -15.04
C PRO A 48 6.06 7.79 -16.10
N LEU A 49 5.50 6.65 -15.68
CA LEU A 49 5.15 5.56 -16.59
C LEU A 49 3.75 5.68 -17.18
N GLN A 50 2.95 6.66 -16.73
CA GLN A 50 1.53 6.83 -17.09
C GLN A 50 0.75 5.52 -16.89
N LYS A 51 0.94 4.91 -15.71
CA LYS A 51 0.28 3.67 -15.32
C LYS A 51 -0.52 3.88 -14.05
N GLU A 52 -1.69 3.25 -14.02
CA GLU A 52 -2.52 3.13 -12.81
C GLU A 52 -2.75 1.66 -12.53
N VAL A 53 -2.67 1.29 -11.25
CA VAL A 53 -2.93 -0.07 -10.76
C VAL A 53 -3.85 0.04 -9.57
N MET A 54 -5.02 -0.60 -9.65
CA MET A 54 -5.90 -0.72 -8.50
C MET A 54 -5.32 -1.78 -7.55
N ILE A 55 -5.02 -1.35 -6.33
CA ILE A 55 -4.48 -2.21 -5.27
C ILE A 55 -5.62 -2.86 -4.51
N MET A 56 -6.62 -2.06 -4.13
CA MET A 56 -7.78 -2.47 -3.34
C MET A 56 -9.07 -1.98 -3.99
N ASN A 57 -10.08 -2.84 -4.08
CA ASN A 57 -11.40 -2.47 -4.60
C ASN A 57 -12.33 -1.91 -3.50
N GLN A 58 -13.53 -1.49 -3.88
CA GLN A 58 -14.53 -0.91 -2.99
C GLN A 58 -15.10 -1.89 -1.92
N HIS A 59 -14.76 -3.17 -2.01
CA HIS A 59 -15.13 -4.19 -1.01
C HIS A 59 -13.96 -4.53 -0.09
N ASN A 60 -12.92 -3.70 -0.07
CA ASN A 60 -11.67 -3.88 0.68
C ASN A 60 -10.92 -5.17 0.31
N ILE A 61 -11.06 -5.65 -0.93
CA ILE A 61 -10.29 -6.80 -1.42
C ILE A 61 -9.05 -6.31 -2.14
N LEU A 62 -7.89 -6.82 -1.77
CA LEU A 62 -6.64 -6.61 -2.50
C LEU A 62 -6.68 -7.39 -3.80
N ILE A 63 -6.77 -6.69 -4.94
CA ILE A 63 -6.95 -7.33 -6.26
C ILE A 63 -5.65 -7.48 -7.03
N ASN A 64 -4.59 -6.76 -6.64
CA ASN A 64 -3.25 -6.85 -7.24
C ASN A 64 -2.35 -7.88 -6.53
N ILE A 65 -2.90 -8.63 -5.58
CA ILE A 65 -2.17 -9.61 -4.77
C ILE A 65 -2.67 -11.00 -5.12
N LYS A 66 -1.76 -11.95 -5.32
CA LYS A 66 -2.06 -13.39 -5.55
C LYS A 66 -1.54 -14.24 -4.39
N PRO A 67 -1.98 -15.51 -4.24
CA PRO A 67 -1.50 -16.37 -3.16
C PRO A 67 0.02 -16.47 -3.04
N GLY A 68 0.75 -16.49 -4.17
CA GLY A 68 2.22 -16.53 -4.17
C GLY A 68 2.93 -15.27 -3.66
N ASP A 69 2.18 -14.17 -3.48
CA ASP A 69 2.69 -12.92 -2.91
C ASP A 69 2.58 -12.90 -1.38
N ILE A 70 2.12 -13.99 -0.76
CA ILE A 70 2.02 -14.17 0.69
C ILE A 70 2.83 -15.40 1.08
N ASN A 71 3.68 -15.26 2.10
CA ASN A 71 4.38 -16.40 2.70
C ASN A 71 3.49 -17.07 3.76
N PHE A 72 2.56 -17.91 3.31
CA PHE A 72 1.63 -18.62 4.20
C PHE A 72 2.33 -19.50 5.25
N GLU A 73 3.51 -20.05 4.96
CA GLU A 73 4.27 -20.84 5.96
C GLU A 73 4.62 -20.03 7.22
N ARG A 74 4.79 -18.71 7.08
CA ARG A 74 4.97 -17.81 8.22
C ARG A 74 3.64 -17.29 8.74
N VAL A 75 2.75 -16.85 7.86
CA VAL A 75 1.47 -16.23 8.24
C VAL A 75 0.58 -17.20 9.01
N ASP A 76 0.58 -18.50 8.68
CA ASP A 76 -0.22 -19.51 9.37
C ASP A 76 0.22 -19.77 10.82
N LYS A 77 1.39 -19.27 11.22
CA LYS A 77 1.90 -19.35 12.58
C LYS A 77 1.48 -18.15 13.44
N LEU A 78 0.82 -17.15 12.83
CA LEU A 78 0.33 -15.95 13.50
C LEU A 78 -1.10 -16.15 14.00
N GLU A 79 -1.54 -15.26 14.88
CA GLU A 79 -2.92 -15.24 15.36
C GLU A 79 -3.86 -14.68 14.27
N ASN A 80 -5.05 -15.26 14.12
CA ASN A 80 -6.11 -14.78 13.24
C ASN A 80 -5.67 -14.45 11.77
N PRO A 81 -5.05 -15.41 11.03
CA PRO A 81 -4.54 -15.17 9.68
C PRO A 81 -5.62 -15.15 8.57
N GLU A 82 -6.90 -15.31 8.89
CA GLU A 82 -7.98 -15.62 7.93
C GLU A 82 -8.16 -14.51 6.88
N ASN A 83 -7.89 -13.26 7.26
CA ASN A 83 -7.98 -12.12 6.33
C ASN A 83 -6.93 -12.22 5.20
N ALA A 84 -5.78 -12.87 5.44
CA ALA A 84 -4.77 -13.10 4.41
C ALA A 84 -5.28 -14.02 3.29
N TYR A 85 -6.01 -15.08 3.64
CA TYR A 85 -6.57 -16.03 2.68
C TYR A 85 -7.68 -15.45 1.82
N ARG A 86 -8.38 -14.43 2.34
CA ARG A 86 -9.47 -13.76 1.65
C ARG A 86 -9.04 -12.49 0.93
N PHE A 87 -7.77 -12.08 1.10
CA PHE A 87 -7.24 -10.81 0.61
C PHE A 87 -8.03 -9.59 1.13
N VAL A 88 -8.63 -9.69 2.32
CA VAL A 88 -9.54 -8.66 2.86
C VAL A 88 -8.79 -7.71 3.81
N VAL A 89 -8.81 -6.42 3.50
CA VAL A 89 -8.37 -5.37 4.42
C VAL A 89 -9.54 -4.97 5.32
N ARG A 90 -9.59 -5.53 6.52
CA ARG A 90 -10.65 -5.20 7.50
C ARG A 90 -10.23 -4.11 8.48
N TYR A 91 -8.94 -4.02 8.77
CA TYR A 91 -8.38 -3.15 9.80
C TYR A 91 -7.45 -2.12 9.16
N GLY A 92 -6.16 -2.18 9.43
CA GLY A 92 -5.18 -1.25 8.89
C GLY A 92 -4.47 -1.74 7.62
N PHE A 93 -4.21 -0.82 6.70
CA PHE A 93 -3.39 -1.04 5.51
C PHE A 93 -2.76 0.28 5.07
N ASN A 94 -1.47 0.27 4.76
CA ASN A 94 -0.80 1.45 4.21
C ASN A 94 0.39 1.06 3.32
N ILE A 95 0.64 1.91 2.33
CA ILE A 95 1.83 1.89 1.49
C ILE A 95 2.71 3.06 1.92
N GLU A 96 3.93 2.76 2.37
CA GLU A 96 4.91 3.76 2.78
C GLU A 96 5.51 4.52 1.58
N LEU A 97 6.44 5.43 1.84
CA LEU A 97 7.14 6.16 0.77
C LEU A 97 7.99 5.22 -0.09
N PHE A 98 7.89 5.42 -1.41
CA PHE A 98 8.78 4.85 -2.41
C PHE A 98 10.15 5.52 -2.34
N MET A 99 11.19 4.70 -2.15
CA MET A 99 12.58 5.12 -2.33
C MET A 99 13.36 3.96 -2.92
N ASN A 100 14.17 4.26 -3.94
CA ASN A 100 14.93 3.31 -4.76
C ASN A 100 14.02 2.27 -5.44
N GLY A 101 12.87 2.70 -5.94
CA GLY A 101 11.94 1.85 -6.70
C GLY A 101 11.05 0.94 -5.87
N VAL A 102 11.12 0.99 -4.53
CA VAL A 102 10.33 0.12 -3.65
C VAL A 102 9.71 0.87 -2.47
N ALA A 103 8.59 0.35 -1.96
CA ALA A 103 7.94 0.80 -0.73
C ALA A 103 7.62 -0.39 0.18
N LEU A 104 7.67 -0.15 1.49
CA LEU A 104 7.13 -1.07 2.49
C LEU A 104 5.60 -0.94 2.50
N VAL A 105 4.91 -2.07 2.59
CA VAL A 105 3.47 -2.14 2.82
C VAL A 105 3.27 -2.86 4.14
N TRP A 106 2.38 -2.35 4.98
CA TRP A 106 1.92 -3.05 6.17
C TRP A 106 0.42 -3.27 6.09
N TRP A 107 -0.01 -4.42 6.61
CA TRP A 107 -1.39 -4.87 6.61
C TRP A 107 -1.68 -5.57 7.93
N THR A 108 -2.55 -4.96 8.73
CA THR A 108 -3.03 -5.54 9.99
C THR A 108 -4.13 -6.55 9.69
N LEU A 109 -3.81 -7.83 9.88
CA LEU A 109 -4.76 -8.94 9.73
C LEU A 109 -5.74 -8.98 10.89
N TYR A 110 -5.29 -8.66 12.10
CA TYR A 110 -6.10 -8.60 13.30
C TYR A 110 -5.51 -7.58 14.28
N PRO A 111 -6.32 -6.68 14.87
CA PRO A 111 -5.83 -5.70 15.83
C PRO A 111 -5.58 -6.36 17.19
N ASP A 112 -4.95 -5.62 18.11
CA ASP A 112 -4.92 -6.05 19.50
C ASP A 112 -6.32 -6.04 20.13
N GLY A 113 -6.44 -6.71 21.26
CA GLY A 113 -7.70 -6.86 21.99
C GLY A 113 -8.42 -5.56 22.34
N ARG A 114 -7.67 -4.47 22.50
CA ARG A 114 -8.22 -3.17 22.90
C ARG A 114 -9.04 -2.52 21.80
N TYR A 115 -8.84 -2.93 20.56
CA TYR A 115 -9.68 -2.49 19.45
C TYR A 115 -11.16 -2.84 19.65
N PHE A 116 -11.46 -3.89 20.42
CA PHE A 116 -12.82 -4.32 20.72
C PHE A 116 -13.36 -3.76 22.04
N GLU A 117 -12.57 -2.94 22.74
CA GLU A 117 -13.04 -2.23 23.92
C GLU A 117 -14.17 -1.25 23.55
N ASP A 118 -15.24 -1.25 24.34
CA ASP A 118 -16.27 -0.22 24.32
C ASP A 118 -15.79 1.07 25.01
N GLU A 119 -16.66 2.08 25.07
CA GLU A 119 -16.30 3.42 25.57
C GLU A 119 -15.85 3.43 27.05
N ASP A 120 -16.26 2.45 27.85
CA ASP A 120 -15.86 2.28 29.24
C ASP A 120 -14.73 1.25 29.46
N GLY A 121 -14.16 0.70 28.39
CA GLY A 121 -12.95 -0.12 28.41
C GLY A 121 -13.19 -1.62 28.66
N PHE A 122 -14.41 -2.10 28.44
CA PHE A 122 -14.80 -3.51 28.52
C PHE A 122 -14.99 -4.11 27.12
N GLY A 123 -15.07 -5.44 27.02
CA GLY A 123 -15.29 -6.11 25.73
C GLY A 123 -14.02 -6.38 24.90
N GLY A 124 -12.85 -6.00 25.42
CA GLY A 124 -11.57 -6.36 24.81
C GLY A 124 -11.35 -7.87 24.72
N GLU A 125 -10.68 -8.30 23.66
CA GLU A 125 -10.30 -9.71 23.44
C GLU A 125 -8.90 -9.99 24.01
N ASP A 126 -8.58 -11.25 24.34
CA ASP A 126 -7.22 -11.65 24.72
C ASP A 126 -6.44 -12.07 23.47
N CYS A 127 -6.09 -11.08 22.63
CA CYS A 127 -5.37 -11.29 21.37
C CYS A 127 -4.30 -10.22 21.15
N ASN A 128 -3.24 -10.60 20.42
CA ASN A 128 -2.20 -9.67 20.00
C ASN A 128 -2.48 -9.11 18.61
N GLU A 129 -2.01 -7.88 18.34
CA GLU A 129 -2.03 -7.35 16.99
C GLU A 129 -1.18 -8.22 16.07
N THR A 130 -1.77 -8.65 14.95
CA THR A 130 -1.09 -9.35 13.87
C THR A 130 -1.01 -8.45 12.66
N THR A 131 0.19 -7.90 12.41
CA THR A 131 0.50 -7.09 11.24
C THR A 131 1.56 -7.79 10.39
N ILE A 132 1.28 -7.92 9.08
CA ILE A 132 2.21 -8.49 8.09
C ILE A 132 2.72 -7.40 7.15
N TYR A 133 3.89 -7.64 6.58
CA TYR A 133 4.63 -6.67 5.78
C TYR A 133 5.07 -7.25 4.45
N ALA A 134 5.13 -6.41 3.43
CA ALA A 134 5.71 -6.73 2.13
C ALA A 134 6.51 -5.56 1.58
N TYR A 135 7.35 -5.82 0.58
CA TYR A 135 7.89 -4.77 -0.28
C TYR A 135 7.27 -4.86 -1.66
N ILE A 136 6.77 -3.74 -2.17
CA ILE A 136 6.23 -3.61 -3.53
C ILE A 136 7.09 -2.69 -4.39
N ASP A 137 7.04 -2.87 -5.70
CA ASP A 137 7.63 -1.96 -6.68
C ASP A 137 6.69 -0.80 -7.06
N THR A 138 7.18 0.12 -7.89
CA THR A 138 6.43 1.30 -8.37
C THR A 138 5.26 0.99 -9.31
N LEU A 139 4.99 -0.28 -9.60
CA LEU A 139 3.81 -0.76 -10.31
C LEU A 139 2.92 -1.64 -9.40
N GLY A 140 3.19 -1.63 -8.08
CA GLY A 140 2.43 -2.37 -7.10
C GLY A 140 2.72 -3.87 -7.06
N ASN A 141 3.70 -4.38 -7.82
CA ASN A 141 4.03 -5.81 -7.78
C ASN A 141 4.76 -6.13 -6.47
N VAL A 142 4.40 -7.25 -5.84
CA VAL A 142 5.10 -7.73 -4.64
C VAL A 142 6.48 -8.27 -5.01
N VAL A 143 7.51 -7.65 -4.45
CA VAL A 143 8.93 -8.01 -4.63
C VAL A 143 9.41 -8.91 -3.49
N ILE A 144 8.93 -8.63 -2.27
CA ILE A 144 9.12 -9.47 -1.08
C ILE A 144 7.74 -9.84 -0.54
N PRO A 145 7.37 -11.14 -0.55
CA PRO A 145 6.07 -11.63 -0.11
C PRO A 145 5.70 -11.22 1.30
N PHE A 146 4.40 -10.96 1.51
CA PHE A 146 3.79 -10.65 2.79
C PHE A 146 4.12 -11.69 3.87
N ARG A 147 4.58 -11.22 5.03
CA ARG A 147 4.96 -12.03 6.20
C ARG A 147 5.11 -11.16 7.45
N ASP A 148 5.16 -11.76 8.63
CA ASP A 148 5.69 -11.08 9.81
C ASP A 148 7.17 -10.72 9.57
N MET A 149 7.54 -9.51 10.00
CA MET A 149 8.92 -9.02 9.91
C MET A 149 9.29 -8.31 11.20
N THR A 150 10.46 -8.66 11.74
CA THR A 150 11.13 -7.85 12.75
C THR A 150 11.68 -6.55 12.13
N SER A 151 12.00 -5.57 12.97
CA SER A 151 12.63 -4.32 12.52
C SER A 151 13.94 -4.52 11.74
N ASP A 152 14.69 -5.59 12.02
CA ASP A 152 15.91 -5.91 11.29
C ASP A 152 15.62 -6.63 9.96
N GLU A 153 14.63 -7.52 9.93
CA GLU A 153 14.16 -8.12 8.67
C GLU A 153 13.62 -7.06 7.72
N ILE A 154 12.88 -6.04 8.20
CA ILE A 154 12.44 -4.90 7.38
C ILE A 154 13.65 -4.25 6.68
N LYS A 155 14.71 -3.92 7.43
CA LYS A 155 15.92 -3.30 6.85
C LYS A 155 16.60 -4.21 5.84
N GLN A 156 16.72 -5.50 6.15
CA GLN A 156 17.37 -6.49 5.27
C GLN A 156 16.58 -6.71 3.97
N PHE A 157 15.26 -6.89 4.08
CA PHE A 157 14.40 -7.10 2.92
C PHE A 157 14.26 -5.85 2.06
N ARG A 158 14.41 -4.65 2.63
CA ARG A 158 14.55 -3.43 1.82
C ARG A 158 15.70 -3.53 0.83
N ILE A 159 16.90 -3.86 1.34
CA ILE A 159 18.12 -4.00 0.52
C ILE A 159 17.91 -5.08 -0.54
N GLU A 160 17.29 -6.20 -0.18
CA GLU A 160 16.97 -7.27 -1.13
C GLU A 160 15.98 -6.81 -2.22
N ALA A 161 14.93 -6.08 -1.85
CA ALA A 161 13.91 -5.59 -2.76
C ALA A 161 14.49 -4.58 -3.76
N GLU A 162 15.26 -3.60 -3.28
CA GLU A 162 15.96 -2.61 -4.11
C GLU A 162 16.89 -3.31 -5.13
N ARG A 163 17.62 -4.33 -4.69
CA ARG A 163 18.47 -5.14 -5.56
C ARG A 163 17.67 -5.91 -6.61
N LYS A 164 16.52 -6.49 -6.23
CA LYS A 164 15.64 -7.24 -7.15
C LYS A 164 15.08 -6.34 -8.25
N VAL A 165 14.55 -5.18 -7.90
CA VAL A 165 14.00 -4.21 -8.85
C VAL A 165 15.10 -3.65 -9.75
N SER A 166 16.26 -3.27 -9.20
CA SER A 166 17.40 -2.79 -9.98
C SER A 166 17.85 -3.80 -11.04
N ASN A 167 17.93 -5.08 -10.68
CA ASN A 167 18.31 -6.14 -11.63
C ASN A 167 17.25 -6.40 -12.71
N GLN A 168 15.96 -6.18 -12.42
CA GLN A 168 14.91 -6.29 -13.43
C GLN A 168 15.01 -5.17 -14.46
N VAL A 169 15.29 -3.94 -14.01
CA VAL A 169 15.51 -2.80 -14.92
C VAL A 169 16.67 -3.09 -15.87
N LEU A 170 17.82 -3.54 -15.34
CA LEU A 170 19.01 -3.87 -16.15
C LEU A 170 18.78 -4.99 -17.18
N ARG A 171 17.82 -5.89 -16.97
CA ARG A 171 17.50 -6.97 -17.91
C ARG A 171 16.55 -6.54 -19.03
N ASN A 172 15.83 -5.44 -18.82
CA ASN A 172 14.82 -4.94 -19.76
C ASN A 172 15.32 -3.75 -20.60
N THR A 173 16.55 -3.29 -20.36
CA THR A 173 17.29 -2.27 -21.13
C THR A 173 18.35 -2.91 -22.00
#